data_AF-A4XZT9-F1
#
_entry.id   AF-A4XZT9-F1
#
_cell.length_a   1.000
_cell.length_b   1.000
_cell.length_c   1.000
_cell.angle_alpha   90.00
_cell.angle_beta   90.00
_cell.angle_gamma   90.00
#
_symmetry.space_group_name_H-M   'P 1'
#
loop_
_entity.id
_entity.type
_entity.pdbx_description
1 polymer ?
#
loop_
_entity_poly.entity_id
_entity_poly.type
_entity_poly.pdbx_seq_one_letter_code
_entity_poly.pdbx_strand_id
1 'polypeptide(L)'
;MNERQWICVASACLLLASTNLFAHGYIKQPEARGYLCKLGENSGCGAVQWEPQSLEGYSGFPQSGPADGQIASAGLAQFAPLNEQTVSRWAKRPIQAGPTNFTWRFTANHVTRNWRYYITRPDWLANQPLNRAAFELVPFCVVDGGMRQPPQEATHNCDVPPREGYQVILGVWEVGDTPMSFYNVIDVMFGDVMTPPDPSAWHVKGMLYPSVELQIGDQALTRVFDAGGERSDLQTRLQIETSEQGQRNQWTYLLASRINQQQSQLKAGQRGSNGAIEPVYGQNSLFARADSGIQRIEVQIDKAAAPDHELLVDGLQPSYRIRGSQLRLDFNVTAVGALQISSYLYDHDGNAKGFAAAELTNSSQPLSIEVDNPAPGHHQLVISARVAGSEELFQKTFDMMFVADDDSANYDFTFPDGLRSYTAGTRVLQPKTGQLYQCRPFPQSGYCTQWSAASTQFEPGIGSHWQDAWIAD
;
A
#
# COMPACT_ATOMS: atom_id res chain seq x y z
N MET A 1 -17.94 -37.63 -67.10
CA MET A 1 -16.74 -37.14 -66.40
C MET A 1 -16.69 -35.62 -66.53
N ASN A 2 -16.26 -34.96 -65.45
CA ASN A 2 -15.99 -33.53 -65.24
C ASN A 2 -17.12 -32.66 -64.67
N GLU A 3 -17.14 -32.63 -63.33
CA GLU A 3 -17.68 -31.55 -62.50
C GLU A 3 -16.77 -30.31 -62.57
N ARG A 4 -17.40 -29.12 -62.59
CA ARG A 4 -16.72 -27.82 -62.47
C ARG A 4 -16.70 -27.41 -60.99
N GLN A 5 -15.51 -27.39 -60.38
CA GLN A 5 -15.28 -26.77 -59.07
C GLN A 5 -14.98 -25.28 -59.25
N TRP A 6 -15.69 -24.47 -58.45
CA TRP A 6 -15.43 -23.05 -58.26
C TRP A 6 -14.33 -22.85 -57.22
N ILE A 7 -13.40 -21.95 -57.51
CA ILE A 7 -12.30 -21.54 -56.63
C ILE A 7 -12.85 -20.58 -55.55
N CYS A 8 -12.74 -20.95 -54.28
CA CYS A 8 -12.86 -20.01 -53.16
C CYS A 8 -11.45 -19.62 -52.69
N VAL A 9 -11.14 -18.33 -52.79
CA VAL A 9 -9.93 -17.72 -52.21
C VAL A 9 -10.17 -17.55 -50.71
N ALA A 10 -9.40 -18.27 -49.88
CA ALA A 10 -9.37 -18.06 -48.43
C ALA A 10 -8.25 -17.06 -48.09
N SER A 11 -8.62 -15.83 -47.75
CA SER A 11 -7.72 -14.86 -47.12
C SER A 11 -7.46 -15.28 -45.68
N ALA A 12 -6.23 -15.71 -45.39
CA ALA A 12 -5.77 -15.95 -44.02
C ALA A 12 -5.32 -14.62 -43.39
N CYS A 13 -6.20 -14.02 -42.57
CA CYS A 13 -5.79 -12.97 -41.63
C CYS A 13 -4.96 -13.60 -40.50
N LEU A 14 -3.64 -13.43 -40.56
CA LEU A 14 -2.74 -13.67 -39.44
C LEU A 14 -2.98 -12.60 -38.36
N LEU A 15 -3.70 -12.99 -37.31
CA LEU A 15 -3.75 -12.23 -36.05
C LEU A 15 -2.36 -12.26 -35.41
N LEU A 16 -1.59 -11.18 -35.56
CA LEU A 16 -0.43 -10.92 -34.71
C LEU A 16 -0.93 -10.60 -33.30
N ALA A 17 -1.08 -11.62 -32.47
CA ALA A 17 -1.18 -11.43 -31.03
C ALA A 17 0.16 -10.91 -30.53
N SER A 18 0.26 -9.60 -30.32
CA SER A 18 1.36 -8.97 -29.60
C SER A 18 1.30 -9.41 -28.14
N THR A 19 1.95 -10.53 -27.80
CA THR A 19 2.20 -10.87 -26.41
C THR A 19 3.12 -9.80 -25.85
N ASN A 20 2.60 -8.96 -24.94
CA ASN A 20 3.42 -8.08 -24.12
C ASN A 20 4.34 -8.97 -23.27
N LEU A 21 5.52 -9.26 -23.81
CA LEU A 21 6.58 -10.02 -23.17
C LEU A 21 7.30 -9.06 -22.23
N PHE A 22 6.77 -8.90 -21.02
CA PHE A 22 7.37 -8.01 -20.03
C PHE A 22 8.63 -8.63 -19.43
N ALA A 23 9.78 -7.98 -19.63
CA ALA A 23 11.00 -8.29 -18.91
C ALA A 23 10.91 -7.79 -17.47
N HIS A 24 11.52 -8.51 -16.54
CA HIS A 24 11.45 -8.14 -15.13
C HIS A 24 12.62 -8.72 -14.34
N GLY A 25 13.39 -7.85 -13.69
CA GLY A 25 14.50 -8.24 -12.85
C GLY A 25 15.08 -7.10 -12.03
N TYR A 26 15.85 -7.46 -11.01
CA TYR A 26 16.51 -6.50 -10.10
C TYR A 26 17.85 -7.05 -9.60
N ILE A 27 18.72 -6.17 -9.11
CA ILE A 27 19.97 -6.60 -8.49
C ILE A 27 19.68 -7.02 -7.05
N LYS A 28 19.86 -8.32 -6.81
CA LYS A 28 19.69 -8.97 -5.51
C LYS A 28 20.92 -8.82 -4.63
N GLN A 29 22.12 -8.74 -5.20
CA GLN A 29 23.36 -8.60 -4.42
C GLN A 29 24.44 -7.80 -5.19
N PRO A 30 25.11 -6.82 -4.54
CA PRO A 30 24.62 -6.13 -3.35
C PRO A 30 23.19 -5.60 -3.59
N GLU A 31 22.33 -5.62 -2.58
CA GLU A 31 20.91 -5.31 -2.75
C GLU A 31 20.71 -3.90 -3.32
N ALA A 32 20.03 -3.80 -4.46
CA ALA A 32 19.70 -2.50 -5.06
C ALA A 32 18.70 -1.70 -4.20
N ARG A 33 18.71 -0.39 -4.38
CA ARG A 33 17.83 0.59 -3.70
C ARG A 33 16.36 0.18 -3.72
N GLY A 34 15.85 -0.19 -4.91
CA GLY A 34 14.47 -0.66 -5.08
C GLY A 34 14.20 -1.99 -4.37
N TYR A 35 15.16 -2.91 -4.38
CA TYR A 35 15.02 -4.18 -3.66
C TYR A 35 15.04 -3.98 -2.14
N LEU A 36 15.85 -3.06 -1.63
CA LEU A 36 15.86 -2.69 -0.21
C LEU A 36 14.54 -2.08 0.26
N CYS A 37 13.75 -1.48 -0.64
CA CYS A 37 12.38 -1.07 -0.33
C CYS A 37 11.48 -2.28 -0.04
N LYS A 38 11.59 -3.35 -0.84
CA LYS A 38 10.86 -4.60 -0.60
C LYS A 38 11.28 -5.28 0.70
N LEU A 39 12.56 -5.17 1.08
CA LEU A 39 13.09 -5.72 2.33
C LEU A 39 12.73 -4.86 3.56
N GLY A 40 12.15 -3.67 3.37
CA GLY A 40 11.81 -2.73 4.45
C GLY A 40 13.02 -1.99 5.03
N GLU A 41 14.22 -2.14 4.46
CA GLU A 41 15.41 -1.40 4.89
C GLU A 41 15.42 0.04 4.36
N ASN A 42 14.81 0.28 3.19
CA ASN A 42 14.47 1.62 2.73
C ASN A 42 12.97 1.86 2.94
N SER A 43 12.62 2.99 3.56
CA SER A 43 11.22 3.41 3.78
C SER A 43 10.78 4.48 2.79
N GLY A 44 9.45 4.73 2.72
CA GLY A 44 8.88 5.81 1.90
C GLY A 44 9.11 5.64 0.39
N CYS A 45 9.17 4.40 -0.09
CA CYS A 45 9.53 4.11 -1.48
C CYS A 45 8.37 4.14 -2.49
N GLY A 46 7.11 4.26 -2.04
CA GLY A 46 5.94 4.18 -2.91
C GLY A 46 5.74 2.78 -3.50
N ALA A 47 5.28 2.69 -4.74
CA ALA A 47 4.83 1.42 -5.34
C ALA A 47 5.97 0.39 -5.54
N VAL A 48 7.23 0.83 -5.71
CA VAL A 48 8.35 -0.05 -6.07
C VAL A 48 8.64 -1.14 -5.02
N GLN A 49 8.23 -0.93 -3.77
CA GLN A 49 8.40 -1.93 -2.70
C GLN A 49 7.66 -3.25 -3.01
N TRP A 50 6.60 -3.20 -3.82
CA TRP A 50 5.81 -4.37 -4.21
C TRP A 50 6.36 -5.07 -5.46
N GLU A 51 7.08 -4.33 -6.30
CA GLU A 51 7.55 -4.79 -7.61
C GLU A 51 8.94 -4.24 -7.98
N PRO A 52 9.99 -4.54 -7.19
CA PRO A 52 11.34 -4.04 -7.47
C PRO A 52 11.91 -4.50 -8.81
N GLN A 53 11.33 -5.55 -9.40
CA GLN A 53 11.67 -6.09 -10.71
C GLN A 53 11.26 -5.20 -11.90
N SER A 54 10.46 -4.15 -11.69
CA SER A 54 9.75 -3.41 -12.75
C SER A 54 10.38 -2.06 -13.13
N LEU A 55 11.64 -1.79 -12.74
CA LEU A 55 12.34 -0.54 -13.07
C LEU A 55 12.80 -0.48 -14.54
N GLU A 56 11.82 -0.56 -15.45
CA GLU A 56 11.97 -0.62 -16.90
C GLU A 56 11.88 0.78 -17.52
N GLY A 57 12.85 1.15 -18.35
CA GLY A 57 12.87 2.40 -19.11
C GLY A 57 13.51 2.20 -20.47
N TYR A 58 13.44 3.21 -21.35
CA TYR A 58 14.06 3.11 -22.69
C TYR A 58 15.57 2.89 -22.62
N SER A 59 16.09 2.04 -23.51
CA SER A 59 17.54 1.79 -23.65
C SER A 59 18.35 3.00 -24.11
N GLY A 60 19.67 2.82 -24.08
CA GLY A 60 20.65 3.74 -24.69
C GLY A 60 21.25 4.76 -23.72
N PHE A 61 21.07 4.58 -22.40
CA PHE A 61 21.90 5.29 -21.42
C PHE A 61 23.39 5.06 -21.75
N PRO A 62 24.25 6.11 -21.73
CA PRO A 62 23.94 7.48 -21.31
C PRO A 62 23.49 8.45 -22.41
N GLN A 63 23.55 8.10 -23.71
CA GLN A 63 23.17 9.02 -24.79
C GLN A 63 21.66 9.29 -24.84
N SER A 64 20.85 8.31 -24.46
CA SER A 64 19.39 8.37 -24.32
C SER A 64 18.96 7.71 -22.99
N GLY A 65 17.76 7.14 -22.92
CA GLY A 65 17.22 6.50 -21.73
C GLY A 65 16.65 7.49 -20.72
N PRO A 66 16.52 7.12 -19.43
CA PRO A 66 15.91 7.96 -18.41
C PRO A 66 16.54 9.35 -18.34
N ALA A 67 15.70 10.38 -18.16
CA ALA A 67 16.15 11.75 -18.02
C ALA A 67 17.00 11.93 -16.74
N ASP A 68 17.84 12.97 -16.72
CA ASP A 68 18.54 13.36 -15.50
C ASP A 68 17.53 13.67 -14.39
N GLY A 69 17.84 13.25 -13.17
CA GLY A 69 16.91 13.28 -12.04
C GLY A 69 15.87 12.17 -12.03
N GLN A 70 15.84 11.29 -13.05
CA GLN A 70 14.89 10.16 -13.13
C GLN A 70 15.58 8.81 -13.36
N ILE A 71 16.90 8.75 -13.22
CA ILE A 71 17.71 7.55 -13.47
C ILE A 71 17.30 6.41 -12.52
N ALA A 72 17.12 6.71 -11.23
CA ALA A 72 16.82 5.69 -10.22
C ALA A 72 15.40 5.11 -10.35
N SER A 73 14.45 5.89 -10.86
CA SER A 73 13.08 5.43 -11.15
C SER A 73 12.89 4.87 -12.55
N ALA A 74 13.96 4.79 -13.36
CA ALA A 74 13.89 4.47 -14.78
C ALA A 74 12.97 5.39 -15.62
N GLY A 75 12.66 6.60 -15.13
CA GLY A 75 11.68 7.50 -15.77
C GLY A 75 10.21 7.23 -15.41
N LEU A 76 9.93 6.24 -14.54
CA LEU A 76 8.57 5.85 -14.18
C LEU A 76 8.01 6.70 -13.03
N ALA A 77 6.84 7.30 -13.24
CA ALA A 77 6.21 8.22 -12.29
C ALA A 77 5.82 7.54 -10.98
N GLN A 78 5.32 6.30 -11.06
CA GLN A 78 4.93 5.51 -9.87
C GLN A 78 6.13 5.12 -8.98
N PHE A 79 7.36 5.22 -9.50
CA PHE A 79 8.61 4.95 -8.77
C PHE A 79 9.42 6.23 -8.51
N ALA A 80 8.83 7.41 -8.70
CA ALA A 80 9.46 8.70 -8.47
C ALA A 80 10.12 8.86 -7.08
N PRO A 81 9.64 8.26 -5.98
CA PRO A 81 10.34 8.34 -4.68
C PRO A 81 11.79 7.86 -4.70
N LEU A 82 12.19 6.99 -5.64
CA LEU A 82 13.59 6.55 -5.78
C LEU A 82 14.55 7.65 -6.25
N ASN A 83 14.01 8.73 -6.84
CA ASN A 83 14.80 9.84 -7.34
C ASN A 83 15.21 10.85 -6.27
N GLU A 84 14.62 10.76 -5.06
CA GLU A 84 15.09 11.55 -3.92
C GLU A 84 16.55 11.21 -3.63
N GLN A 85 17.40 12.21 -3.47
CA GLN A 85 18.83 12.00 -3.29
C GLN A 85 19.39 12.98 -2.25
N THR A 86 19.70 12.42 -1.08
CA THR A 86 20.48 13.07 -0.03
C THR A 86 21.46 12.06 0.54
N VAL A 87 22.51 12.53 1.21
CA VAL A 87 23.51 11.68 1.86
C VAL A 87 22.88 10.70 2.87
N SER A 88 21.76 11.05 3.50
CA SER A 88 21.12 10.26 4.56
C SER A 88 19.91 9.43 4.12
N ARG A 89 19.39 9.63 2.90
CA ARG A 89 18.10 9.06 2.45
C ARG A 89 18.09 7.55 2.32
N TRP A 90 19.18 6.96 1.84
CA TRP A 90 19.24 5.56 1.44
C TRP A 90 20.17 4.73 2.34
N ALA A 91 19.74 3.50 2.64
CA ALA A 91 20.57 2.48 3.26
C ALA A 91 21.73 2.11 2.32
N LYS A 92 22.93 1.95 2.88
CA LYS A 92 24.17 1.76 2.11
C LYS A 92 24.77 0.40 2.42
N ARG A 93 25.13 -0.35 1.38
CA ARG A 93 25.86 -1.62 1.53
C ARG A 93 27.37 -1.36 1.66
N PRO A 94 28.07 -2.01 2.61
CA PRO A 94 29.52 -1.90 2.67
C PRO A 94 30.14 -2.52 1.43
N ILE A 95 31.15 -1.87 0.86
CA ILE A 95 31.88 -2.36 -0.31
C ILE A 95 33.37 -1.98 -0.24
N GLN A 96 34.19 -2.65 -1.03
CA GLN A 96 35.61 -2.34 -1.23
C GLN A 96 35.91 -2.25 -2.73
N ALA A 97 37.03 -1.62 -3.08
CA ALA A 97 37.54 -1.64 -4.44
C ALA A 97 37.99 -3.07 -4.83
N GLY A 98 37.97 -3.37 -6.12
CA GLY A 98 38.38 -4.66 -6.68
C GLY A 98 37.23 -5.64 -6.93
N PRO A 99 37.54 -6.94 -7.06
CA PRO A 99 36.57 -7.95 -7.51
C PRO A 99 35.34 -8.03 -6.61
N THR A 100 34.17 -7.73 -7.17
CA THR A 100 32.87 -7.81 -6.48
C THR A 100 31.86 -8.55 -7.36
N ASN A 101 31.04 -9.40 -6.74
CA ASN A 101 29.96 -10.11 -7.41
C ASN A 101 28.67 -9.28 -7.39
N PHE A 102 28.12 -9.02 -8.58
CA PHE A 102 26.80 -8.43 -8.78
C PHE A 102 25.84 -9.51 -9.28
N THR A 103 24.82 -9.84 -8.49
CA THR A 103 23.83 -10.87 -8.82
C THR A 103 22.48 -10.26 -9.15
N TRP A 104 22.02 -10.47 -10.36
CA TRP A 104 20.65 -10.18 -10.80
C TRP A 104 19.73 -11.36 -10.52
N ARG A 105 18.47 -11.07 -10.17
CA ARG A 105 17.37 -12.02 -10.14
C ARG A 105 16.30 -11.59 -11.14
N PHE A 106 15.85 -12.52 -11.96
CA PHE A 106 14.81 -12.30 -12.97
C PHE A 106 13.53 -13.02 -12.58
N THR A 107 12.41 -12.30 -12.62
CA THR A 107 11.07 -12.88 -12.46
C THR A 107 10.44 -13.21 -13.82
N ALA A 108 10.93 -12.55 -14.87
CA ALA A 108 10.78 -12.92 -16.27
C ALA A 108 12.11 -12.67 -16.98
N ASN A 109 12.82 -13.73 -17.38
CA ASN A 109 14.10 -13.65 -18.07
C ASN A 109 13.89 -13.52 -19.59
N HIS A 110 14.52 -12.51 -20.21
CA HIS A 110 14.36 -12.19 -21.64
C HIS A 110 15.69 -12.26 -22.37
N VAL A 111 15.67 -12.24 -23.71
CA VAL A 111 16.89 -12.17 -24.51
C VAL A 111 17.69 -10.96 -24.05
N THR A 112 18.95 -11.15 -23.68
CA THR A 112 19.79 -10.07 -23.14
C THR A 112 20.84 -9.64 -24.16
N ARG A 113 20.94 -8.33 -24.38
CA ARG A 113 22.05 -7.74 -25.13
C ARG A 113 23.30 -7.65 -24.26
N ASN A 114 23.21 -6.98 -23.11
CA ASN A 114 24.33 -6.84 -22.18
C ASN A 114 23.86 -6.43 -20.78
N TRP A 115 24.81 -6.46 -19.84
CA TRP A 115 24.74 -5.73 -18.58
C TRP A 115 25.90 -4.74 -18.51
N ARG A 116 25.63 -3.55 -17.97
CA ARG A 116 26.62 -2.47 -17.84
C ARG A 116 26.56 -1.89 -16.43
N TYR A 117 27.72 -1.63 -15.84
CA TYR A 117 27.85 -1.08 -14.50
C TYR A 117 28.61 0.23 -14.53
N TYR A 118 28.01 1.26 -13.95
CA TYR A 118 28.57 2.61 -13.81
C TYR A 118 28.71 2.93 -12.33
N ILE A 119 29.64 3.81 -11.99
CA ILE A 119 29.81 4.29 -10.61
C ILE A 119 29.91 5.81 -10.62
N THR A 120 29.46 6.43 -9.54
CA THR A 120 29.61 7.88 -9.34
C THR A 120 31.07 8.31 -9.39
N ARG A 121 31.30 9.55 -9.84
CA ARG A 121 32.63 10.16 -9.83
C ARG A 121 33.05 10.50 -8.40
N PRO A 122 34.36 10.59 -8.10
CA PRO A 122 34.83 10.96 -6.77
C PRO A 122 34.29 12.31 -6.28
N ASP A 123 34.03 13.25 -7.19
CA ASP A 123 33.54 14.60 -6.93
C ASP A 123 32.00 14.73 -7.02
N TRP A 124 31.26 13.62 -7.09
CA TRP A 124 29.80 13.67 -7.21
C TRP A 124 29.14 14.35 -5.99
N LEU A 125 28.07 15.07 -6.25
CA LEU A 125 27.34 15.81 -5.22
C LEU A 125 26.19 14.95 -4.69
N ALA A 126 26.41 14.27 -3.56
CA ALA A 126 25.48 13.29 -2.98
C ALA A 126 24.10 13.82 -2.56
N ASN A 127 23.93 15.15 -2.54
CA ASN A 127 22.67 15.85 -2.25
C ASN A 127 21.99 16.44 -3.51
N GLN A 128 22.45 16.06 -4.70
CA GLN A 128 21.80 16.43 -5.96
C GLN A 128 21.12 15.20 -6.58
N PRO A 129 19.98 15.37 -7.29
CA PRO A 129 19.37 14.29 -8.05
C PRO A 129 20.39 13.61 -8.97
N LEU A 130 20.36 12.28 -9.02
CA LEU A 130 21.26 11.50 -9.87
C LEU A 130 21.08 11.92 -11.34
N ASN A 131 22.19 12.30 -11.97
CA ASN A 131 22.25 12.79 -13.33
C ASN A 131 23.49 12.21 -14.03
N ARG A 132 23.59 12.35 -15.35
CA ARG A 132 24.76 11.88 -16.11
C ARG A 132 26.06 12.51 -15.62
N ALA A 133 26.02 13.76 -15.17
CA ALA A 133 27.15 14.43 -14.54
C ALA A 133 27.42 13.94 -13.10
N ALA A 134 26.74 12.93 -12.56
CA ALA A 134 27.15 12.27 -11.31
C ALA A 134 28.03 11.04 -11.57
N PHE A 135 27.95 10.44 -12.76
CA PHE A 135 28.57 9.15 -13.09
C PHE A 135 29.82 9.28 -13.95
N GLU A 136 30.71 8.30 -13.84
CA GLU A 136 31.62 7.95 -14.92
C GLU A 136 30.80 7.29 -16.03
N LEU A 137 30.72 7.93 -17.21
CA LEU A 137 29.85 7.48 -18.32
C LEU A 137 30.44 6.33 -19.14
N VAL A 138 31.67 5.93 -18.85
CA VAL A 138 32.24 4.67 -19.33
C VAL A 138 31.96 3.62 -18.25
N PRO A 139 31.26 2.53 -18.56
CA PRO A 139 30.98 1.51 -17.56
C PRO A 139 32.29 0.85 -17.11
N PHE A 140 32.48 0.66 -15.82
CA PHE A 140 33.65 -0.04 -15.28
C PHE A 140 33.59 -1.56 -15.52
N CYS A 141 32.40 -2.08 -15.82
CA CYS A 141 32.16 -3.48 -16.15
C CYS A 141 31.07 -3.61 -17.20
N VAL A 142 31.33 -4.43 -18.23
CA VAL A 142 30.37 -4.80 -19.28
C VAL A 142 30.36 -6.31 -19.40
N VAL A 143 29.17 -6.92 -19.34
CA VAL A 143 28.97 -8.35 -19.52
C VAL A 143 28.10 -8.57 -20.74
N ASP A 144 28.60 -9.33 -21.71
CA ASP A 144 27.86 -9.69 -22.90
C ASP A 144 26.73 -10.68 -22.57
N GLY A 145 25.51 -10.36 -23.00
CA GLY A 145 24.36 -11.26 -22.89
C GLY A 145 24.31 -12.32 -24.00
N GLY A 146 25.13 -12.16 -25.04
CA GLY A 146 25.22 -13.08 -26.16
C GLY A 146 23.93 -13.19 -26.98
N MET A 147 23.01 -12.24 -26.82
CA MET A 147 21.66 -12.26 -27.39
C MET A 147 20.91 -13.56 -27.07
N ARG A 148 21.00 -14.01 -25.80
CA ARG A 148 20.33 -15.20 -25.27
C ARG A 148 19.55 -14.87 -24.01
N GLN A 149 18.57 -15.70 -23.69
CA GLN A 149 17.90 -15.61 -22.39
C GLN A 149 18.86 -16.06 -21.28
N PRO A 150 19.05 -15.26 -20.21
CA PRO A 150 19.87 -15.66 -19.07
C PRO A 150 19.15 -16.71 -18.21
N PRO A 151 19.89 -17.41 -17.32
CA PRO A 151 19.28 -18.13 -16.19
C PRO A 151 18.47 -17.18 -15.29
N GLN A 152 17.65 -17.73 -14.38
CA GLN A 152 16.86 -16.94 -13.43
C GLN A 152 17.69 -16.07 -12.46
N GLU A 153 18.94 -16.45 -12.20
CA GLU A 153 19.93 -15.60 -11.53
C GLU A 153 21.21 -15.56 -12.35
N ALA A 154 21.77 -14.37 -12.53
CA ALA A 154 23.04 -14.16 -13.22
C ALA A 154 23.99 -13.37 -12.32
N THR A 155 25.20 -13.91 -12.10
CA THR A 155 26.23 -13.29 -11.28
C THR A 155 27.38 -12.81 -12.15
N HIS A 156 27.75 -11.54 -12.00
CA HIS A 156 28.83 -10.89 -12.73
C HIS A 156 29.94 -10.53 -11.75
N ASN A 157 31.16 -11.00 -11.99
CA ASN A 157 32.32 -10.57 -11.23
C ASN A 157 32.92 -9.35 -11.94
N CYS A 158 32.92 -8.21 -11.24
CA CYS A 158 33.36 -6.93 -11.78
C CYS A 158 34.40 -6.30 -10.86
N ASP A 159 35.44 -5.72 -11.43
CA ASP A 159 36.45 -4.96 -10.68
C ASP A 159 35.94 -3.55 -10.39
N VAL A 160 35.52 -3.32 -9.14
CA VAL A 160 34.98 -2.03 -8.69
C VAL A 160 36.12 -1.01 -8.56
N PRO A 161 36.04 0.16 -9.22
CA PRO A 161 37.08 1.19 -9.10
C PRO A 161 37.28 1.68 -7.66
N PRO A 162 38.50 2.12 -7.30
CA PRO A 162 38.75 2.71 -5.99
C PRO A 162 37.93 3.97 -5.78
N ARG A 163 37.30 4.06 -4.60
CA ARG A 163 36.48 5.16 -4.12
C ARG A 163 36.59 5.25 -2.59
N GLU A 164 36.14 6.38 -2.07
CA GLU A 164 35.98 6.62 -0.64
C GLU A 164 34.54 7.04 -0.35
N GLY A 165 34.08 6.74 0.86
CA GLY A 165 32.78 7.18 1.36
C GLY A 165 31.58 6.65 0.56
N TYR A 166 30.51 7.45 0.55
CA TYR A 166 29.25 7.10 -0.10
C TYR A 166 29.34 7.27 -1.63
N GLN A 167 28.98 6.20 -2.35
CA GLN A 167 28.90 6.18 -3.81
C GLN A 167 27.60 5.51 -4.24
N VAL A 168 27.23 5.72 -5.50
CA VAL A 168 26.11 5.02 -6.15
C VAL A 168 26.64 4.25 -7.35
N ILE A 169 26.30 2.96 -7.41
CA ILE A 169 26.55 2.10 -8.57
C ILE A 169 25.25 1.98 -9.35
N LEU A 170 25.27 2.24 -10.65
CA LEU A 170 24.15 2.01 -11.56
C LEU A 170 24.40 0.74 -12.36
N GLY A 171 23.60 -0.28 -12.16
CA GLY A 171 23.52 -1.43 -13.04
C GLY A 171 22.39 -1.27 -14.06
N VAL A 172 22.72 -1.51 -15.32
CA VAL A 172 21.79 -1.47 -16.46
C VAL A 172 21.76 -2.84 -17.11
N TRP A 173 20.59 -3.47 -17.15
CA TRP A 173 20.33 -4.66 -17.97
C TRP A 173 19.65 -4.23 -19.27
N GLU A 174 20.30 -4.43 -20.41
CA GLU A 174 19.74 -4.10 -21.71
C GLU A 174 19.12 -5.33 -22.38
N VAL A 175 17.81 -5.27 -22.62
CA VAL A 175 17.06 -6.33 -23.29
C VAL A 175 17.40 -6.33 -24.78
N GLY A 176 17.57 -7.51 -25.35
CA GLY A 176 18.04 -7.71 -26.71
C GLY A 176 16.94 -7.63 -27.76
N ASP A 177 15.72 -8.03 -27.42
CA ASP A 177 14.56 -8.12 -28.31
C ASP A 177 13.50 -7.02 -28.08
N THR A 178 13.77 -6.06 -27.20
CA THR A 178 12.93 -4.86 -26.98
C THR A 178 13.80 -3.60 -26.97
N PRO A 179 13.21 -2.39 -27.06
CA PRO A 179 13.93 -1.13 -26.89
C PRO A 179 14.12 -0.73 -25.41
N MET A 180 13.98 -1.68 -24.47
CA MET A 180 13.91 -1.40 -23.03
C MET A 180 15.15 -1.89 -22.27
N SER A 181 15.39 -1.26 -21.12
CA SER A 181 16.43 -1.60 -20.17
C SER A 181 15.93 -1.49 -18.74
N PHE A 182 16.53 -2.26 -17.83
CA PHE A 182 16.25 -2.19 -16.41
C PHE A 182 17.35 -1.45 -15.68
N TYR A 183 16.96 -0.45 -14.88
CA TYR A 183 17.86 0.47 -14.20
C TYR A 183 17.81 0.22 -12.70
N ASN A 184 18.89 -0.32 -12.14
CA ASN A 184 19.00 -0.60 -10.70
C ASN A 184 20.18 0.17 -10.13
N VAL A 185 19.90 1.10 -9.21
CA VAL A 185 20.95 1.79 -8.44
C VAL A 185 21.22 1.04 -7.13
N ILE A 186 22.48 1.01 -6.72
CA ILE A 186 22.95 0.40 -5.48
C ILE A 186 23.69 1.49 -4.70
N ASP A 187 23.22 1.75 -3.49
CA ASP A 187 23.86 2.67 -2.56
C ASP A 187 24.95 1.93 -1.79
N VAL A 188 26.19 2.38 -1.91
CA VAL A 188 27.34 1.70 -1.31
C VAL A 188 28.20 2.64 -0.47
N MET A 189 28.80 2.10 0.59
CA MET A 189 29.74 2.81 1.45
C MET A 189 31.11 2.13 1.38
N PHE A 190 32.09 2.83 0.81
CA PHE A 190 33.49 2.39 0.84
C PHE A 190 34.08 2.68 2.21
N GLY A 191 34.72 1.68 2.80
CA GLY A 191 35.52 1.86 4.02
C GLY A 191 36.76 2.71 3.76
N ASP A 192 37.24 3.40 4.79
CA ASP A 192 38.51 4.12 4.73
C ASP A 192 39.66 3.10 4.63
N VAL A 193 40.36 3.06 3.49
CA VAL A 193 41.38 2.03 3.18
C VAL A 193 42.69 2.32 3.93
N MET A 194 42.80 3.45 4.64
CA MET A 194 44.08 3.96 5.13
C MET A 194 44.19 4.18 6.65
N THR A 195 43.17 3.85 7.46
CA THR A 195 43.30 3.92 8.93
C THR A 195 42.71 2.70 9.66
N PRO A 196 43.43 2.11 10.63
CA PRO A 196 42.89 1.05 11.49
C PRO A 196 41.76 1.63 12.37
N PRO A 197 40.67 0.89 12.64
CA PRO A 197 39.58 1.42 13.46
C PRO A 197 40.03 1.53 14.92
N ASP A 198 39.93 2.71 15.57
CA ASP A 198 39.42 2.80 16.96
C ASP A 198 39.19 4.23 17.51
N PRO A 199 38.03 4.50 18.15
CA PRO A 199 37.98 5.40 19.32
C PRO A 199 37.37 4.74 20.59
N SER A 200 37.49 3.42 20.70
CA SER A 200 36.91 2.43 21.63
C SER A 200 35.49 1.97 21.30
N ALA A 201 35.44 1.22 20.19
CA ALA A 201 34.59 0.05 19.95
C ALA A 201 33.05 0.27 19.91
N TRP A 202 32.55 1.12 19.02
CA TRP A 202 31.12 1.27 18.77
C TRP A 202 30.61 0.23 17.75
N HIS A 203 29.74 -0.70 18.18
CA HIS A 203 29.08 -1.68 17.32
C HIS A 203 27.65 -1.29 17.03
N VAL A 204 27.20 -1.47 15.78
CA VAL A 204 25.77 -1.32 15.44
C VAL A 204 24.98 -2.40 16.17
N LYS A 205 23.99 -1.98 16.95
CA LYS A 205 23.09 -2.82 17.75
C LYS A 205 21.61 -2.59 17.44
N GLY A 206 21.31 -1.64 16.56
CA GLY A 206 19.96 -1.33 16.15
C GLY A 206 19.94 -0.22 15.11
N MET A 207 18.74 0.25 14.78
CA MET A 207 18.54 1.30 13.78
C MET A 207 17.27 2.10 14.07
N LEU A 208 17.34 3.41 13.87
CA LEU A 208 16.18 4.30 13.81
C LEU A 208 15.75 4.43 12.36
N TYR A 209 14.66 3.75 12.00
CA TYR A 209 14.05 3.89 10.68
C TYR A 209 13.05 5.06 10.69
N PRO A 210 13.13 5.99 9.73
CA PRO A 210 12.09 7.00 9.51
C PRO A 210 10.90 6.35 8.79
N SER A 211 10.23 5.41 9.46
CA SER A 211 9.20 4.56 8.85
C SER A 211 7.79 5.18 8.96
N VAL A 212 7.56 6.03 9.95
CA VAL A 212 6.24 6.62 10.23
C VAL A 212 6.36 8.09 10.61
N GLU A 213 5.31 8.85 10.29
CA GLU A 213 5.06 10.16 10.89
C GLU A 213 4.48 9.96 12.30
N LEU A 214 4.86 10.84 13.23
CA LEU A 214 4.34 10.89 14.59
C LEU A 214 3.47 12.14 14.79
N GLN A 215 2.49 12.04 15.67
CA GLN A 215 1.57 13.13 15.99
C GLN A 215 1.96 13.80 17.32
N ILE A 216 1.48 15.02 17.54
CA ILE A 216 1.64 15.70 18.83
C ILE A 216 1.04 14.81 19.93
N GLY A 217 1.82 14.56 20.99
CA GLY A 217 1.46 13.64 22.06
C GLY A 217 2.11 12.26 21.94
N ASP A 218 2.49 11.81 20.75
CA ASP A 218 3.21 10.54 20.57
C ASP A 218 4.58 10.58 21.25
N GLN A 219 5.12 9.40 21.56
CA GLN A 219 6.48 9.24 22.08
C GLN A 219 7.26 8.21 21.27
N ALA A 220 8.53 8.51 20.98
CA ALA A 220 9.49 7.55 20.45
C ALA A 220 10.56 7.27 21.51
N LEU A 221 10.88 5.99 21.75
CA LEU A 221 11.82 5.60 22.79
C LEU A 221 12.71 4.43 22.38
N THR A 222 13.91 4.36 22.96
CA THR A 222 14.79 3.21 22.83
C THR A 222 14.46 2.13 23.86
N ARG A 223 14.51 0.87 23.43
CA ARG A 223 14.53 -0.29 24.33
C ARG A 223 15.88 -0.97 24.20
N VAL A 224 16.66 -0.96 25.28
CA VAL A 224 18.06 -1.39 25.27
C VAL A 224 18.15 -2.73 26.00
N PHE A 225 18.86 -3.70 25.43
CA PHE A 225 18.93 -5.04 26.00
C PHE A 225 20.37 -5.54 26.11
N ASP A 226 20.67 -6.19 27.23
CA ASP A 226 21.90 -6.97 27.45
C ASP A 226 21.55 -8.45 27.72
N ALA A 227 22.53 -9.24 28.18
CA ALA A 227 22.33 -10.66 28.47
C ALA A 227 21.30 -10.94 29.59
N GLY A 228 21.07 -9.97 30.48
CA GLY A 228 20.13 -10.06 31.60
C GLY A 228 18.71 -9.58 31.28
N GLY A 229 18.48 -8.96 30.11
CA GLY A 229 17.18 -8.48 29.67
C GLY A 229 17.17 -6.99 29.36
N GLU A 230 16.00 -6.36 29.52
CA GLU A 230 15.81 -4.94 29.21
C GLU A 230 16.46 -4.04 30.27
N ARG A 231 17.18 -3.03 29.80
CA ARG A 231 17.93 -2.04 30.57
C ARG A 231 17.22 -0.69 30.50
N SER A 232 16.17 -0.55 31.30
CA SER A 232 15.37 0.68 31.37
C SER A 232 16.18 1.90 31.82
N ASP A 233 17.30 1.70 32.51
CA ASP A 233 18.24 2.77 32.89
C ASP A 233 18.96 3.42 31.69
N LEU A 234 19.04 2.71 30.55
CA LEU A 234 19.63 3.20 29.30
C LEU A 234 18.58 3.70 28.29
N GLN A 235 17.29 3.72 28.69
CA GLN A 235 16.21 4.20 27.84
C GLN A 235 16.35 5.70 27.57
N THR A 236 16.18 6.08 26.31
CA THR A 236 16.05 7.47 25.88
C THR A 236 14.65 7.67 25.30
N ARG A 237 13.95 8.72 25.71
CA ARG A 237 12.57 9.04 25.27
C ARG A 237 12.53 10.42 24.61
N LEU A 238 11.83 10.52 23.48
CA LEU A 238 11.44 11.74 22.81
C LEU A 238 9.92 11.87 22.86
N GLN A 239 9.42 12.96 23.44
CA GLN A 239 8.02 13.38 23.34
C GLN A 239 7.86 14.24 22.08
N ILE A 240 6.79 14.00 21.31
CA ILE A 240 6.42 14.86 20.20
C ILE A 240 5.50 15.96 20.72
N GLU A 241 5.93 17.21 20.59
CA GLU A 241 5.23 18.40 21.06
C GLU A 241 4.75 19.29 19.91
N THR A 242 5.34 19.15 18.72
CA THR A 242 4.95 19.90 17.52
C THR A 242 4.81 18.98 16.31
N SER A 243 4.03 19.40 15.32
CA SER A 243 3.87 18.66 14.05
C SER A 243 5.19 18.54 13.29
N GLU A 244 6.07 19.55 13.36
CA GLU A 244 7.41 19.50 12.77
C GLU A 244 8.25 18.40 13.41
N GLN A 245 8.27 18.32 14.76
CA GLN A 245 8.97 17.24 15.46
C GLN A 245 8.46 15.86 15.06
N GLY A 246 7.17 15.75 14.76
CA GLY A 246 6.51 14.53 14.33
C GLY A 246 6.94 14.02 12.95
N GLN A 247 7.59 14.86 12.12
CA GLN A 247 8.01 14.44 10.79
C GLN A 247 9.01 13.29 10.86
N ARG A 248 8.88 12.28 9.99
CA ARG A 248 9.61 10.99 10.08
C ARG A 248 11.13 11.13 10.16
N ASN A 249 11.69 12.09 9.43
CA ASN A 249 13.13 12.37 9.43
C ASN A 249 13.55 13.25 10.62
N GLN A 250 12.61 14.03 11.16
CA GLN A 250 12.83 14.94 12.26
C GLN A 250 12.88 14.19 13.60
N TRP A 251 11.87 13.36 13.89
CA TRP A 251 11.86 12.64 15.18
C TRP A 251 13.03 11.67 15.29
N THR A 252 13.47 11.03 14.19
CA THR A 252 14.65 10.15 14.21
C THR A 252 15.92 10.92 14.50
N TYR A 253 16.10 12.10 13.90
CA TYR A 253 17.22 13.01 14.19
C TYR A 253 17.20 13.48 15.65
N LEU A 254 16.04 13.88 16.15
CA LEU A 254 15.87 14.37 17.51
C LEU A 254 16.15 13.27 18.54
N LEU A 255 15.64 12.06 18.32
CA LEU A 255 15.90 10.92 19.19
C LEU A 255 17.38 10.53 19.15
N ALA A 256 18.01 10.48 17.97
CA ALA A 256 19.45 10.22 17.84
C ALA A 256 20.30 11.26 18.57
N SER A 257 19.95 12.55 18.41
CA SER A 257 20.60 13.66 19.10
C SER A 257 20.49 13.52 20.62
N ARG A 258 19.30 13.15 21.11
CA ARG A 258 19.06 12.96 22.55
C ARG A 258 19.82 11.76 23.11
N ILE A 259 19.92 10.65 22.38
CA ILE A 259 20.76 9.50 22.76
C ILE A 259 22.20 9.96 22.94
N ASN A 260 22.74 10.71 21.96
CA ASN A 260 24.13 11.18 21.99
C ASN A 260 24.45 12.15 23.14
N GLN A 261 23.44 12.84 23.65
CA GLN A 261 23.54 13.78 24.78
C GLN A 261 23.38 13.09 26.14
N GLN A 262 22.51 12.08 26.23
CA GLN A 262 22.11 11.47 27.51
C GLN A 262 22.88 10.19 27.83
N GLN A 263 23.39 9.48 26.83
CA GLN A 263 23.93 8.14 26.99
C GLN A 263 25.43 8.11 26.74
N SER A 264 26.20 7.62 27.71
CA SER A 264 27.64 7.42 27.58
C SER A 264 28.02 6.10 26.91
N GLN A 265 27.11 5.12 26.95
CA GLN A 265 27.29 3.78 26.37
C GLN A 265 26.61 3.59 25.01
N LEU A 266 25.83 4.58 24.56
CA LEU A 266 25.10 4.56 23.30
C LEU A 266 25.49 5.75 22.41
N LYS A 267 25.50 5.53 21.10
CA LYS A 267 25.59 6.57 20.07
C LYS A 267 24.59 6.31 18.96
N ALA A 268 24.09 7.35 18.32
CA ALA A 268 23.16 7.26 17.22
C ALA A 268 23.55 8.23 16.10
N GLY A 269 23.54 7.76 14.86
CA GLY A 269 23.96 8.57 13.72
C GLY A 269 24.36 7.80 12.48
N GLN A 270 24.90 8.52 11.50
CA GLN A 270 25.73 7.94 10.44
C GLN A 270 27.20 8.20 10.75
N ARG A 271 28.06 7.25 10.37
CA ARG A 271 29.51 7.40 10.55
C ARG A 271 30.06 8.21 9.37
N GLY A 272 30.61 9.39 9.65
CA GLY A 272 31.31 10.22 8.68
C GLY A 272 32.67 9.62 8.29
N SER A 273 33.31 10.20 7.27
CA SER A 273 34.65 9.80 6.83
C SER A 273 35.73 10.00 7.91
N ASN A 274 35.54 10.97 8.79
CA ASN A 274 36.38 11.20 9.98
C ASN A 274 36.12 10.21 11.13
N GLY A 275 35.23 9.22 10.94
CA GLY A 275 34.84 8.25 11.96
C GLY A 275 33.83 8.76 13.01
N ALA A 276 33.47 10.05 12.99
CA ALA A 276 32.47 10.60 13.90
C ALA A 276 31.07 10.03 13.61
N ILE A 277 30.30 9.75 14.66
CA ILE A 277 28.91 9.30 14.54
C ILE A 277 28.02 10.48 14.85
N GLU A 278 27.33 10.99 13.82
CA GLU A 278 26.52 12.20 13.92
C GLU A 278 25.06 11.93 13.54
N PRO A 279 24.09 12.48 14.29
CA PRO A 279 22.67 12.41 13.92
C PRO A 279 22.43 13.02 12.55
N VAL A 280 21.58 12.38 11.76
CA VAL A 280 21.13 12.88 10.45
C VAL A 280 19.62 12.91 10.38
N TYR A 281 19.07 13.80 9.56
CA TYR A 281 17.65 13.76 9.19
C TYR A 281 17.41 12.54 8.29
N GLY A 282 16.73 11.53 8.83
CA GLY A 282 16.51 10.24 8.17
C GLY A 282 16.97 9.05 9.00
N GLN A 283 17.58 8.05 8.35
CA GLN A 283 17.99 6.81 8.99
C GLN A 283 19.27 6.99 9.82
N ASN A 284 19.21 6.57 11.08
CA ASN A 284 20.33 6.64 12.02
C ASN A 284 20.65 5.23 12.55
N SER A 285 21.90 4.80 12.46
CA SER A 285 22.34 3.55 13.11
C SER A 285 22.43 3.78 14.61
N LEU A 286 22.03 2.79 15.40
CA LEU A 286 22.18 2.79 16.86
C LEU A 286 23.39 1.94 17.22
N PHE A 287 24.35 2.55 17.90
CA PHE A 287 25.60 1.95 18.33
C PHE A 287 25.64 1.79 19.84
N ALA A 288 26.27 0.71 20.30
CA ALA A 288 26.68 0.54 21.69
C ALA A 288 28.20 0.35 21.78
N ARG A 289 28.80 0.75 22.90
CA ARG A 289 30.21 0.45 23.17
C ARG A 289 30.40 -1.07 23.30
N ALA A 290 31.52 -1.61 22.83
CA ALA A 290 31.75 -3.05 22.80
C ALA A 290 31.89 -3.66 24.18
N ASP A 291 32.40 -2.88 25.12
CA ASP A 291 32.56 -3.24 26.53
C ASP A 291 31.27 -3.07 27.36
N SER A 292 30.19 -2.54 26.77
CA SER A 292 28.92 -2.31 27.49
C SER A 292 28.11 -3.59 27.78
N GLY A 293 28.40 -4.68 27.08
CA GLY A 293 27.58 -5.91 27.14
C GLY A 293 26.22 -5.79 26.44
N ILE A 294 25.89 -4.65 25.84
CA ILE A 294 24.62 -4.41 25.14
C ILE A 294 24.55 -5.27 23.87
N GLN A 295 23.46 -6.01 23.74
CA GLN A 295 23.26 -6.99 22.67
C GLN A 295 22.41 -6.44 21.53
N ARG A 296 21.40 -5.62 21.82
CA ARG A 296 20.52 -5.00 20.82
C ARG A 296 19.83 -3.75 21.37
N ILE A 297 19.42 -2.88 20.45
CA ILE A 297 18.65 -1.67 20.72
C ILE A 297 17.47 -1.64 19.75
N GLU A 298 16.27 -1.55 20.30
CA GLU A 298 15.02 -1.45 19.55
C GLU A 298 14.37 -0.09 19.74
N VAL A 299 13.37 0.19 18.91
CA VAL A 299 12.56 1.42 18.99
C VAL A 299 11.13 1.02 19.30
N GLN A 300 10.54 1.70 20.28
CA GLN A 300 9.12 1.63 20.57
C GLN A 300 8.50 3.00 20.32
N ILE A 301 7.28 2.98 19.79
CA ILE A 301 6.46 4.16 19.56
C ILE A 301 5.21 4.00 20.41
N ASP A 302 5.02 4.90 21.37
CA ASP A 302 3.80 5.00 22.16
C ASP A 302 2.92 6.07 21.51
N LYS A 303 1.76 5.68 20.98
CA LYS A 303 0.80 6.62 20.38
C LYS A 303 0.00 7.32 21.48
N ALA A 304 -0.17 8.64 21.36
CA ALA A 304 -1.14 9.34 22.20
C ALA A 304 -2.56 8.84 21.92
N ALA A 305 -3.47 9.02 22.88
CA ALA A 305 -4.89 8.80 22.63
C ALA A 305 -5.32 9.68 21.45
N ALA A 306 -5.96 9.07 20.45
CA ALA A 306 -6.45 9.79 19.28
C ALA A 306 -7.45 10.89 19.72
N PRO A 307 -7.46 12.07 19.07
CA PRO A 307 -8.58 12.98 19.19
C PRO A 307 -9.88 12.26 18.85
N ASP A 308 -11.00 12.65 19.46
CA ASP A 308 -12.32 12.11 19.09
C ASP A 308 -12.60 12.44 17.61
N HIS A 309 -12.46 11.43 16.75
CA HIS A 309 -12.87 11.46 15.35
C HIS A 309 -14.18 10.70 15.24
N GLU A 310 -15.12 11.26 14.48
CA GLU A 310 -16.44 10.66 14.32
C GLU A 310 -16.91 10.75 12.87
N LEU A 311 -17.48 9.65 12.40
CA LEU A 311 -18.20 9.59 11.12
C LEU A 311 -19.69 9.41 11.43
N LEU A 312 -20.52 10.36 11.01
CA LEU A 312 -21.99 10.24 11.06
C LEU A 312 -22.54 10.02 9.65
N VAL A 313 -23.60 9.22 9.55
CA VAL A 313 -24.21 8.82 8.27
C VAL A 313 -25.72 8.88 8.43
N ASP A 314 -26.37 9.64 7.57
CA ASP A 314 -27.82 9.87 7.60
C ASP A 314 -28.43 9.71 6.19
N GLY A 315 -29.76 9.56 6.13
CA GLY A 315 -30.51 9.52 4.86
C GLY A 315 -30.66 8.13 4.22
N LEU A 316 -30.03 7.10 4.78
CA LEU A 316 -30.20 5.73 4.32
C LEU A 316 -31.57 5.16 4.68
N GLN A 317 -32.11 4.34 3.77
CA GLN A 317 -33.35 3.60 3.96
C GLN A 317 -33.07 2.11 4.16
N PRO A 318 -33.87 1.38 4.95
CA PRO A 318 -33.72 -0.07 5.10
C PRO A 318 -34.11 -0.83 3.80
N SER A 319 -34.81 -0.17 2.88
CA SER A 319 -35.20 -0.75 1.60
C SER A 319 -35.27 0.29 0.48
N TYR A 320 -34.87 -0.10 -0.73
CA TYR A 320 -34.92 0.72 -1.94
C TYR A 320 -35.68 -0.03 -3.05
N ARG A 321 -36.61 0.65 -3.70
CA ARG A 321 -37.36 0.08 -4.84
C ARG A 321 -36.61 0.30 -6.14
N ILE A 322 -36.41 -0.77 -6.89
CA ILE A 322 -35.78 -0.77 -8.20
C ILE A 322 -36.78 -0.24 -9.22
N ARG A 323 -36.51 0.94 -9.79
CA ARG A 323 -37.34 1.52 -10.85
C ARG A 323 -36.58 1.51 -12.17
N GLY A 324 -36.85 0.52 -13.02
CA GLY A 324 -36.11 0.35 -14.28
C GLY A 324 -34.69 -0.17 -14.06
N SER A 325 -33.75 0.25 -14.91
CA SER A 325 -32.39 -0.31 -14.96
C SER A 325 -31.37 0.42 -14.09
N GLN A 326 -31.76 1.44 -13.34
CA GLN A 326 -30.87 2.20 -12.46
C GLN A 326 -31.54 2.47 -11.10
N LEU A 327 -30.75 2.39 -10.04
CA LEU A 327 -31.16 2.75 -8.70
C LEU A 327 -30.12 3.68 -8.08
N ARG A 328 -30.59 4.80 -7.52
CA ARG A 328 -29.75 5.78 -6.85
C ARG A 328 -29.90 5.68 -5.34
N LEU A 329 -28.77 5.60 -4.64
CA LEU A 329 -28.71 5.65 -3.18
C LEU A 329 -28.15 7.00 -2.77
N ASP A 330 -29.00 7.86 -2.22
CA ASP A 330 -28.60 9.15 -1.65
C ASP A 330 -28.45 9.04 -0.13
N PHE A 331 -27.36 9.57 0.40
CA PHE A 331 -27.09 9.64 1.83
C PHE A 331 -26.17 10.82 2.14
N ASN A 332 -26.12 11.23 3.41
CA ASN A 332 -25.26 12.32 3.87
C ASN A 332 -24.19 11.77 4.80
N VAL A 333 -22.95 12.25 4.65
CA VAL A 333 -21.85 11.92 5.56
C VAL A 333 -21.36 13.18 6.26
N THR A 334 -21.10 13.07 7.56
CA THR A 334 -20.53 14.17 8.36
C THR A 334 -19.25 13.68 9.05
N ALA A 335 -18.19 14.47 8.91
CA ALA A 335 -16.90 14.20 9.53
C ALA A 335 -16.64 15.16 10.70
N VAL A 336 -16.31 14.59 11.85
CA VAL A 336 -15.64 15.29 12.96
C VAL A 336 -14.15 14.93 12.87
N GLY A 337 -13.32 15.93 12.64
CA GLY A 337 -11.93 15.77 12.21
C GLY A 337 -11.76 15.72 10.69
N ALA A 338 -10.51 15.53 10.24
CA ALA A 338 -10.15 15.42 8.83
C ALA A 338 -10.18 13.95 8.41
N LEU A 339 -11.18 13.56 7.61
CA LEU A 339 -11.45 12.19 7.23
C LEU A 339 -11.45 12.02 5.70
N GLN A 340 -10.80 10.96 5.23
CA GLN A 340 -10.95 10.42 3.88
C GLN A 340 -11.98 9.29 3.92
N ILE A 341 -13.13 9.51 3.31
CA ILE A 341 -14.30 8.63 3.37
C ILE A 341 -14.43 7.87 2.05
N SER A 342 -14.62 6.56 2.13
CA SER A 342 -14.92 5.69 1.00
C SER A 342 -16.14 4.84 1.32
N SER A 343 -17.09 4.82 0.39
CA SER A 343 -18.38 4.14 0.51
C SER A 343 -18.50 3.11 -0.60
N TYR A 344 -18.63 1.85 -0.24
CA TYR A 344 -18.78 0.73 -1.18
C TYR A 344 -20.11 0.05 -0.94
N LEU A 345 -20.90 -0.08 -2.00
CA LEU A 345 -22.11 -0.89 -1.97
C LEU A 345 -21.79 -2.30 -2.49
N TYR A 346 -22.21 -3.32 -1.76
CA TYR A 346 -22.08 -4.72 -2.14
C TYR A 346 -23.45 -5.40 -2.20
N ASP A 347 -23.60 -6.41 -3.07
CA ASP A 347 -24.69 -7.38 -2.91
C ASP A 347 -24.36 -8.41 -1.81
N HIS A 348 -25.31 -9.31 -1.55
CA HIS A 348 -25.17 -10.38 -0.56
C HIS A 348 -23.93 -11.27 -0.79
N ASP A 349 -23.51 -11.46 -2.04
CA ASP A 349 -22.36 -12.29 -2.39
C ASP A 349 -21.03 -11.52 -2.30
N GLY A 350 -21.08 -10.23 -1.93
CA GLY A 350 -19.89 -9.37 -1.82
C GLY A 350 -19.44 -8.77 -3.15
N ASN A 351 -20.24 -8.80 -4.21
CA ASN A 351 -19.91 -8.15 -5.47
C ASN A 351 -20.16 -6.64 -5.35
N ALA A 352 -19.14 -5.83 -5.68
CA ALA A 352 -19.29 -4.37 -5.67
C ALA A 352 -20.34 -3.91 -6.70
N LYS A 353 -21.29 -3.10 -6.24
CA LYS A 353 -22.38 -2.51 -7.01
C LYS A 353 -22.24 -1.02 -7.23
N GLY A 354 -21.38 -0.36 -6.46
CA GLY A 354 -21.09 1.05 -6.64
C GLY A 354 -20.14 1.60 -5.60
N PHE A 355 -19.65 2.81 -5.87
CA PHE A 355 -18.64 3.49 -5.07
C PHE A 355 -18.90 4.99 -5.02
N ALA A 356 -18.68 5.59 -3.86
CA ALA A 356 -18.61 7.03 -3.67
C ALA A 356 -17.51 7.37 -2.65
N ALA A 357 -16.93 8.57 -2.75
CA ALA A 357 -15.91 9.03 -1.80
C ALA A 357 -16.00 10.53 -1.57
N ALA A 358 -15.51 10.96 -0.41
CA ALA A 358 -15.35 12.36 -0.03
C ALA A 358 -14.13 12.54 0.87
N GLU A 359 -13.53 13.73 0.83
CA GLU A 359 -12.58 14.17 1.83
C GLU A 359 -13.18 15.35 2.58
N LEU A 360 -13.41 15.18 3.89
CA LEU A 360 -14.12 16.15 4.70
C LEU A 360 -13.29 16.55 5.92
N THR A 361 -13.33 17.83 6.27
CA THR A 361 -12.78 18.34 7.53
C THR A 361 -13.86 19.10 8.26
N ASN A 362 -14.31 18.59 9.42
CA ASN A 362 -15.33 19.24 10.26
C ASN A 362 -16.55 19.76 9.46
N SER A 363 -17.02 18.94 8.52
CA SER A 363 -18.03 19.33 7.53
C SER A 363 -18.90 18.13 7.13
N SER A 364 -19.96 18.43 6.39
CA SER A 364 -20.97 17.48 5.95
C SER A 364 -21.17 17.60 4.44
N GLN A 365 -21.36 16.47 3.75
CA GLN A 365 -21.55 16.42 2.31
C GLN A 365 -22.52 15.30 1.90
N PRO A 366 -23.49 15.57 1.01
CA PRO A 366 -24.30 14.53 0.41
C PRO A 366 -23.48 13.69 -0.58
N LEU A 367 -23.65 12.38 -0.53
CA LEU A 367 -23.08 11.40 -1.45
C LEU A 367 -24.20 10.62 -2.12
N SER A 368 -23.89 10.14 -3.34
CA SER A 368 -24.80 9.32 -4.12
C SER A 368 -24.03 8.15 -4.74
N ILE A 369 -24.62 6.96 -4.70
CA ILE A 369 -24.15 5.79 -5.44
C ILE A 369 -25.22 5.42 -6.46
N GLU A 370 -24.84 5.45 -7.74
CA GLU A 370 -25.68 4.94 -8.83
C GLU A 370 -25.39 3.44 -9.01
N VAL A 371 -26.45 2.63 -9.06
CA VAL A 371 -26.39 1.18 -9.22
C VAL A 371 -27.02 0.82 -10.55
N ASP A 372 -26.19 0.30 -11.47
CA ASP A 372 -26.64 -0.17 -12.76
C ASP A 372 -27.18 -1.61 -12.68
N ASN A 373 -28.30 -1.86 -13.34
CA ASN A 373 -29.02 -3.14 -13.37
C ASN A 373 -29.19 -3.75 -11.96
N PRO A 374 -29.82 -3.02 -11.03
CA PRO A 374 -29.96 -3.47 -9.65
C PRO A 374 -30.82 -4.74 -9.60
N ALA A 375 -30.38 -5.70 -8.79
CA ALA A 375 -31.11 -6.95 -8.55
C ALA A 375 -31.83 -6.88 -7.20
N PRO A 376 -33.05 -7.42 -7.08
CA PRO A 376 -33.69 -7.55 -5.78
C PRO A 376 -32.86 -8.44 -4.85
N GLY A 377 -32.86 -8.11 -3.56
CA GLY A 377 -32.16 -8.87 -2.53
C GLY A 377 -31.38 -8.01 -1.54
N HIS A 378 -30.66 -8.69 -0.65
CA HIS A 378 -29.87 -8.08 0.39
C HIS A 378 -28.62 -7.39 -0.18
N HIS A 379 -28.35 -6.18 0.30
CA HIS A 379 -27.20 -5.36 -0.03
C HIS A 379 -26.60 -4.75 1.24
N GLN A 380 -25.31 -4.43 1.20
CA GLN A 380 -24.60 -3.77 2.29
C GLN A 380 -23.86 -2.55 1.78
N LEU A 381 -24.07 -1.41 2.43
CA LEU A 381 -23.23 -0.23 2.25
C LEU A 381 -22.17 -0.20 3.35
N VAL A 382 -20.91 -0.35 2.95
CA VAL A 382 -19.73 -0.27 3.82
C VAL A 382 -19.10 1.09 3.63
N ILE A 383 -19.11 1.91 4.67
CA ILE A 383 -18.48 3.22 4.69
C ILE A 383 -17.27 3.16 5.61
N SER A 384 -16.08 3.36 5.04
CA SER A 384 -14.82 3.45 5.76
C SER A 384 -14.33 4.90 5.79
N ALA A 385 -13.87 5.39 6.94
CA ALA A 385 -13.26 6.69 7.09
C ALA A 385 -11.85 6.55 7.66
N ARG A 386 -10.85 7.02 6.92
CA ARG A 386 -9.45 7.07 7.36
C ARG A 386 -9.14 8.48 7.86
N VAL A 387 -8.50 8.60 9.02
CA VAL A 387 -8.03 9.90 9.50
C VAL A 387 -6.89 10.39 8.62
N ALA A 388 -7.00 11.62 8.11
CA ALA A 388 -5.97 12.22 7.28
C ALA A 388 -4.64 12.31 8.05
N GLY A 389 -3.56 11.75 7.48
CA GLY A 389 -2.23 11.73 8.12
C GLY A 389 -2.07 10.68 9.23
N SER A 390 -2.99 9.70 9.31
CA SER A 390 -3.01 8.64 10.32
C SER A 390 -3.32 7.28 9.68
N GLU A 391 -3.01 6.19 10.40
CA GLU A 391 -3.40 4.81 10.05
C GLU A 391 -4.73 4.41 10.70
N GLU A 392 -5.36 5.31 11.46
CA GLU A 392 -6.65 5.10 12.11
C GLU A 392 -7.77 5.03 11.07
N LEU A 393 -8.62 4.01 11.22
CA LEU A 393 -9.72 3.68 10.31
C LEU A 393 -10.99 3.39 11.12
N PHE A 394 -12.09 3.99 10.71
CA PHE A 394 -13.43 3.69 11.18
C PHE A 394 -14.22 3.00 10.08
N GLN A 395 -15.12 2.10 10.45
CA GLN A 395 -16.05 1.49 9.50
C GLN A 395 -17.45 1.48 10.08
N LYS A 396 -18.43 1.84 9.25
CA LYS A 396 -19.85 1.62 9.50
C LYS A 396 -20.43 0.78 8.36
N THR A 397 -21.29 -0.16 8.70
CA THR A 397 -21.98 -1.03 7.75
C THR A 397 -23.48 -0.86 7.92
N PHE A 398 -24.18 -0.72 6.79
CA PHE A 398 -25.63 -0.56 6.74
C PHE A 398 -26.23 -1.61 5.83
N ASP A 399 -27.09 -2.46 6.38
CA ASP A 399 -27.85 -3.45 5.64
C ASP A 399 -29.09 -2.80 5.00
N MET A 400 -29.39 -3.20 3.77
CA MET A 400 -30.57 -2.75 3.04
C MET A 400 -31.08 -3.81 2.07
N MET A 401 -32.38 -3.71 1.74
CA MET A 401 -33.01 -4.58 0.76
C MET A 401 -33.34 -3.81 -0.51
N PHE A 402 -32.87 -4.31 -1.66
CA PHE A 402 -33.41 -3.88 -2.94
C PHE A 402 -34.63 -4.71 -3.27
N VAL A 403 -35.70 -4.04 -3.69
CA VAL A 403 -37.00 -4.66 -3.95
C VAL A 403 -37.38 -4.33 -5.39
N ALA A 404 -37.86 -5.31 -6.16
CA ALA A 404 -38.34 -5.06 -7.52
C ALA A 404 -39.49 -4.02 -7.52
N ASP A 405 -39.53 -3.11 -8.50
CA ASP A 405 -40.82 -2.52 -8.93
C ASP A 405 -41.56 -3.61 -9.67
N ASP A 406 -42.30 -4.41 -8.92
CA ASP A 406 -43.34 -5.22 -9.49
C ASP A 406 -44.65 -4.46 -9.26
N ASP A 407 -45.22 -3.92 -10.35
CA ASP A 407 -46.61 -3.44 -10.42
C ASP A 407 -47.64 -4.57 -10.12
N SER A 408 -47.17 -5.77 -9.74
CA SER A 408 -47.98 -6.90 -9.25
C SER A 408 -48.28 -6.84 -7.74
N ALA A 409 -47.58 -5.98 -6.99
CA ALA A 409 -47.67 -5.89 -5.55
C ALA A 409 -48.65 -4.80 -5.10
N ASN A 410 -49.93 -4.93 -5.47
CA ASN A 410 -50.98 -4.18 -4.77
C ASN A 410 -51.14 -4.79 -3.37
N TYR A 411 -50.34 -4.31 -2.42
CA TYR A 411 -50.42 -4.67 -1.01
C TYR A 411 -50.81 -3.46 -0.17
N ASP A 412 -51.64 -3.69 0.83
CA ASP A 412 -52.29 -2.62 1.57
C ASP A 412 -51.38 -2.03 2.65
N PHE A 413 -50.52 -2.85 3.27
CA PHE A 413 -49.66 -2.44 4.39
C PHE A 413 -48.30 -3.15 4.42
N THR A 414 -47.27 -2.53 4.98
CA THR A 414 -46.08 -3.26 5.44
C THR A 414 -46.35 -3.78 6.85
N PHE A 415 -46.21 -5.07 7.10
CA PHE A 415 -46.45 -5.64 8.44
C PHE A 415 -45.40 -5.12 9.44
N PRO A 416 -45.77 -4.70 10.66
CA PRO A 416 -47.09 -4.75 11.32
C PRO A 416 -47.91 -3.44 11.25
N ASP A 417 -47.59 -2.53 10.34
CA ASP A 417 -48.23 -1.21 10.29
C ASP A 417 -49.72 -1.35 9.97
N GLY A 418 -50.56 -0.59 10.67
CA GLY A 418 -52.01 -0.59 10.43
C GLY A 418 -52.74 -1.86 10.86
N LEU A 419 -52.18 -2.69 11.74
CA LEU A 419 -52.76 -3.95 12.24
C LEU A 419 -54.27 -3.92 12.54
N ARG A 420 -54.80 -2.84 13.11
CA ARG A 420 -56.24 -2.72 13.42
C ARG A 420 -57.14 -2.59 12.19
N SER A 421 -56.57 -2.23 11.05
CA SER A 421 -57.25 -2.04 9.77
C SER A 421 -57.25 -3.29 8.90
N TYR A 422 -56.58 -4.38 9.34
CA TYR A 422 -56.53 -5.59 8.53
C TYR A 422 -57.90 -6.28 8.52
N THR A 423 -58.35 -6.60 7.32
CA THR A 423 -59.59 -7.31 7.07
C THR A 423 -59.30 -8.54 6.20
N ALA A 424 -60.30 -9.41 6.03
CA ALA A 424 -60.18 -10.53 5.12
C ALA A 424 -59.73 -10.04 3.73
N GLY A 425 -58.66 -10.63 3.20
CA GLY A 425 -58.10 -10.27 1.91
C GLY A 425 -57.03 -9.17 1.94
N THR A 426 -56.78 -8.52 3.09
CA THR A 426 -55.70 -7.54 3.24
C THR A 426 -54.35 -8.17 2.93
N ARG A 427 -53.58 -7.56 2.03
CA ARG A 427 -52.26 -8.03 1.62
C ARG A 427 -51.18 -7.23 2.33
N VAL A 428 -50.22 -7.91 2.94
CA VAL A 428 -49.12 -7.26 3.67
C VAL A 428 -47.75 -7.72 3.19
N LEU A 429 -46.80 -6.80 3.10
CA LEU A 429 -45.39 -7.11 2.90
C LEU A 429 -44.75 -7.43 4.25
N GLN A 430 -44.15 -8.61 4.39
CA GLN A 430 -43.39 -8.98 5.58
C GLN A 430 -41.92 -8.54 5.42
N PRO A 431 -41.44 -7.47 6.10
CA PRO A 431 -40.09 -6.94 5.90
C PRO A 431 -38.98 -7.93 6.25
N LYS A 432 -39.25 -8.89 7.15
CA LYS A 432 -38.26 -9.90 7.57
C LYS A 432 -38.06 -11.03 6.55
N THR A 433 -39.07 -11.34 5.73
CA THR A 433 -39.00 -12.41 4.72
C THR A 433 -39.00 -11.88 3.29
N GLY A 434 -39.36 -10.61 3.09
CA GLY A 434 -39.50 -9.99 1.78
C GLY A 434 -40.70 -10.49 0.97
N GLN A 435 -41.60 -11.28 1.57
CA GLN A 435 -42.73 -11.93 0.88
C GLN A 435 -44.07 -11.25 1.20
N LEU A 436 -45.05 -11.45 0.31
CA LEU A 436 -46.42 -10.98 0.49
C LEU A 436 -47.29 -12.05 1.15
N TYR A 437 -48.17 -11.60 2.03
CA TYR A 437 -49.10 -12.45 2.75
C TYR A 437 -50.50 -11.85 2.71
N GLN A 438 -51.48 -12.66 2.34
CA GLN A 438 -52.88 -12.26 2.33
C GLN A 438 -53.60 -12.76 3.58
N CYS A 439 -54.28 -11.86 4.29
CA CYS A 439 -55.10 -12.19 5.44
C CYS A 439 -56.25 -13.11 5.01
N ARG A 440 -56.40 -14.23 5.71
CA ARG A 440 -57.40 -15.25 5.36
C ARG A 440 -58.84 -14.72 5.45
N PRO A 441 -59.79 -15.33 4.73
CA PRO A 441 -61.21 -15.06 4.88
C PRO A 441 -61.74 -15.33 6.30
N PHE A 442 -62.94 -14.84 6.57
CA PHE A 442 -63.67 -15.19 7.80
C PHE A 442 -63.88 -16.71 7.89
N PRO A 443 -63.71 -17.35 9.08
CA PRO A 443 -63.51 -16.74 10.40
C PRO A 443 -62.05 -16.44 10.78
N GLN A 444 -61.07 -16.87 9.98
CA GLN A 444 -59.64 -16.75 10.33
C GLN A 444 -59.09 -15.32 10.27
N SER A 445 -59.77 -14.40 9.58
CA SER A 445 -59.35 -13.00 9.44
C SER A 445 -59.10 -12.29 10.78
N GLY A 446 -59.73 -12.76 11.87
CA GLY A 446 -59.54 -12.21 13.22
C GLY A 446 -58.14 -12.48 13.79
N TYR A 447 -57.37 -13.43 13.25
CA TYR A 447 -56.00 -13.70 13.69
C TYR A 447 -54.98 -12.74 13.08
N CYS A 448 -55.27 -12.14 11.93
CA CYS A 448 -54.37 -11.21 11.24
C CYS A 448 -54.05 -9.97 12.07
N THR A 449 -54.93 -9.59 12.99
CA THR A 449 -54.76 -8.41 13.88
C THR A 449 -54.14 -8.78 15.24
N GLN A 450 -53.92 -10.06 15.52
CA GLN A 450 -53.43 -10.58 16.79
C GLN A 450 -51.90 -10.70 16.80
N TRP A 451 -51.24 -9.55 16.77
CA TRP A 451 -49.78 -9.48 16.87
C TRP A 451 -49.32 -8.35 17.79
N SER A 452 -48.27 -8.63 18.55
CA SER A 452 -47.47 -7.62 19.26
C SER A 452 -46.05 -8.14 19.44
N ALA A 453 -45.12 -7.28 19.86
CA ALA A 453 -43.75 -7.69 20.16
C ALA A 453 -43.64 -8.82 21.21
N ALA A 454 -44.65 -8.99 22.07
CA ALA A 454 -44.70 -10.04 23.09
C ALA A 454 -45.53 -11.29 22.66
N SER A 455 -46.17 -11.25 21.49
CA SER A 455 -47.13 -12.27 21.04
C SER A 455 -47.08 -12.37 19.50
N THR A 456 -46.17 -13.19 19.00
CA THR A 456 -45.78 -13.25 17.57
C THR A 456 -46.32 -14.48 16.83
N GLN A 457 -47.16 -15.30 17.46
CA GLN A 457 -47.62 -16.59 16.92
C GLN A 457 -48.30 -16.48 15.55
N PHE A 458 -48.92 -15.35 15.22
CA PHE A 458 -49.56 -15.09 13.92
C PHE A 458 -48.74 -14.14 13.01
N GLU A 459 -47.45 -13.93 13.29
CA GLU A 459 -46.58 -13.11 12.43
C GLU A 459 -46.44 -13.75 11.04
N PRO A 460 -46.82 -13.06 9.94
CA PRO A 460 -46.85 -13.66 8.61
C PRO A 460 -45.48 -14.23 8.21
N GLY A 461 -45.45 -15.50 7.82
CA GLY A 461 -44.23 -16.22 7.40
C GLY A 461 -43.28 -16.66 8.51
N ILE A 462 -43.54 -16.31 9.77
CA ILE A 462 -42.58 -16.49 10.87
C ILE A 462 -43.21 -17.15 12.10
N GLY A 463 -44.39 -16.68 12.53
CA GLY A 463 -45.04 -17.15 13.75
C GLY A 463 -45.42 -18.63 13.69
N SER A 464 -45.37 -19.34 14.82
CA SER A 464 -45.65 -20.79 14.85
C SER A 464 -47.04 -21.19 14.33
N HIS A 465 -47.98 -20.24 14.25
CA HIS A 465 -49.34 -20.37 13.76
C HIS A 465 -49.66 -19.41 12.60
N TRP A 466 -48.65 -18.87 11.91
CA TRP A 466 -48.87 -17.86 10.85
C TRP A 466 -49.82 -18.38 9.76
N GLN A 467 -49.77 -19.68 9.49
CA GLN A 467 -50.58 -20.35 8.47
C GLN A 467 -52.07 -20.32 8.81
N ASP A 468 -52.44 -20.16 10.08
CA ASP A 468 -53.83 -20.02 10.52
C ASP A 468 -54.40 -18.63 10.23
N ALA A 469 -53.55 -17.61 10.05
CA ALA A 469 -53.93 -16.23 9.79
C ALA A 469 -53.70 -15.80 8.33
N TRP A 470 -52.67 -16.34 7.67
CA TRP A 470 -52.19 -15.84 6.39
C TRP A 470 -52.08 -16.92 5.31
N ILE A 471 -52.25 -16.47 4.06
CA ILE A 471 -51.93 -17.19 2.83
C ILE A 471 -50.64 -16.56 2.30
N ALA A 472 -49.62 -17.37 2.00
CA ALA A 472 -48.43 -16.88 1.30
C ALA A 472 -48.78 -16.73 -0.18
N ASP A 473 -48.54 -15.55 -0.74
CA ASP A 473 -48.75 -15.23 -2.16
C ASP A 473 -47.55 -15.65 -3.01
#